data_AF-A0AAU8CSJ4-F1
#
_entry.id   AF-A0AAU8CSJ4-F1
#
_cell.length_a   1.000
_cell.length_b   1.000
_cell.length_c   1.000
_cell.angle_alpha   90.00
_cell.angle_beta   90.00
_cell.angle_gamma   90.00
#
_symmetry.space_group_name_H-M   'P 1'
#
loop_
_entity.id
_entity.type
_entity.pdbx_description
1 polymer ?
#
loop_
_entity_poly.entity_id
_entity_poly.type
_entity_poly.pdbx_seq_one_letter_code
_entity_poly.pdbx_strand_id
1 'polypeptide(L)'
;MAAVERELEVAGYEASLAARRYELVDPAKRHVARELEARWNGALERVAELESRITELRAASAESPKIDRALLLQLAHDLPRVWNATSTDTRTKQRLVHIVVREIVCDLDKNTNEAVLLIHWTGGRHTDVRVARVKTGRYPGDLAPTAVDALRKLAGRWPDRELTVSLNRMRCKTGDGETWTTVRVRETRERLGLPDYDPASSDGQTIGLAKAAEHFGICVGSAKSLVLKGILPATQAIKGSQWLVPVEALSSETVRLAVQRVIERRAKNHIDYQHDRMIRLPGL
;
A
#
# COMPACT_ATOMS: atom_id res chain seq x y z
N MET A 1 25.40 13.59 -14.43
CA MET A 1 26.71 14.02 -14.97
C MET A 1 26.63 15.44 -15.49
N ALA A 2 25.98 15.71 -16.63
CA ALA A 2 25.93 17.05 -17.24
C ALA A 2 25.44 18.20 -16.31
N ALA A 3 24.48 17.95 -15.42
CA ALA A 3 24.01 18.96 -14.47
C ALA A 3 25.06 19.33 -13.42
N VAL A 4 25.74 18.34 -12.83
CA VAL A 4 26.77 18.55 -11.79
C VAL A 4 28.04 19.15 -12.40
N GLU A 5 28.38 18.79 -13.64
CA GLU A 5 29.51 19.40 -14.37
C GLU A 5 29.24 20.89 -14.64
N ARG A 6 28.00 21.26 -14.97
CA ARG A 6 27.62 22.67 -15.15
C ARG A 6 27.59 23.46 -13.83
N GLU A 7 27.21 22.82 -12.74
CA GLU A 7 27.32 23.42 -11.40
C GLU A 7 28.79 23.67 -11.01
N LEU A 8 29.70 22.75 -11.35
CA LEU A 8 31.13 22.93 -11.14
C LEU A 8 31.69 24.11 -11.95
N GLU A 9 31.29 24.26 -13.21
CA GLU A 9 31.69 25.42 -14.04
C GLU A 9 31.29 26.76 -13.39
N VAL A 10 30.06 26.84 -12.87
CA VAL A 10 29.57 28.04 -12.17
C VAL A 10 30.36 28.29 -10.88
N ALA A 11 30.57 27.26 -10.07
CA ALA A 11 31.33 27.37 -8.83
C ALA A 11 32.80 27.80 -9.09
N GLY A 12 33.42 27.27 -10.14
CA GLY A 12 34.78 27.66 -10.55
C GLY A 12 34.86 29.12 -10.98
N TYR A 13 33.85 29.63 -11.70
CA TYR A 13 33.76 31.04 -12.05
C TYR A 13 33.60 31.93 -10.81
N GLU A 14 32.74 31.53 -9.86
CA GLU A 14 32.53 32.26 -8.60
C GLU A 14 33.81 32.31 -7.74
N ALA A 15 34.55 31.21 -7.63
CA ALA A 15 35.82 31.15 -6.94
C ALA A 15 36.86 32.09 -7.59
N SER A 16 36.95 32.10 -8.93
CA SER A 16 37.82 33.01 -9.69
C SER A 16 37.45 34.48 -9.47
N LEU A 17 36.14 34.80 -9.42
CA LEU A 17 35.66 36.15 -9.16
C LEU A 17 35.93 36.59 -7.71
N ALA A 18 35.78 35.69 -6.74
CA ALA A 18 36.09 35.94 -5.34
C ALA A 18 37.59 36.19 -5.13
N ALA A 19 38.46 35.42 -5.79
CA ALA A 19 39.90 35.63 -5.79
C ALA A 19 40.28 37.02 -6.29
N ARG A 20 39.79 37.43 -7.47
CA ARG A 20 40.06 38.77 -8.02
C ARG A 20 39.59 39.90 -7.10
N ARG A 21 38.45 39.71 -6.42
CA ARG A 21 37.93 40.71 -5.46
C ARG A 21 38.81 40.82 -4.22
N TYR A 22 39.31 39.70 -3.72
CA TYR A 22 40.27 39.67 -2.62
C TYR A 22 41.59 40.35 -3.00
N GLU A 23 42.15 40.06 -4.18
CA GLU A 23 43.40 40.65 -4.67
C GLU A 23 43.33 42.18 -4.84
N LEU A 24 42.16 42.73 -5.17
CA LEU A 24 41.94 44.15 -5.37
C LEU A 24 41.69 44.94 -4.07
N VAL A 25 41.57 44.28 -2.92
CA VAL A 25 41.28 44.97 -1.66
C VAL A 25 42.52 45.69 -1.12
N ASP A 26 42.32 46.91 -0.63
CA ASP A 26 43.37 47.64 0.07
C ASP A 26 43.73 46.91 1.39
N PRO A 27 45.00 46.55 1.63
CA PRO A 27 45.44 45.90 2.86
C PRO A 27 45.12 46.66 4.15
N ALA A 28 44.95 47.99 4.08
CA ALA A 28 44.53 48.80 5.22
C ALA A 28 43.09 48.49 5.66
N LYS A 29 42.23 47.98 4.76
CA LYS A 29 40.83 47.61 5.03
C LYS A 29 40.72 46.16 5.53
N ARG A 30 41.41 45.86 6.63
CA ARG A 30 41.58 44.49 7.17
C ARG A 30 40.28 43.71 7.38
N HIS A 31 39.18 44.37 7.77
CA HIS A 31 37.89 43.69 7.94
C HIS A 31 37.29 43.23 6.60
N VAL A 32 37.39 44.07 5.57
CA VAL A 32 36.91 43.76 4.22
C VAL A 32 37.76 42.66 3.60
N ALA A 33 39.08 42.70 3.79
CA ALA A 33 39.99 41.65 3.33
C ALA A 33 39.63 40.29 3.95
N ARG A 34 39.39 40.25 5.27
CA ARG A 34 39.03 39.03 5.99
C ARG A 34 37.69 38.45 5.54
N GLU A 35 36.71 39.31 5.22
CA GLU A 35 35.42 38.88 4.71
C GLU A 35 35.52 38.35 3.26
N LEU A 36 36.30 39.01 2.40
CA LEU A 36 36.55 38.56 1.03
C LEU A 36 37.33 37.24 0.99
N GLU A 37 38.29 37.06 1.90
CA GLU A 37 39.02 35.81 2.12
C GLU A 37 38.06 34.68 2.52
N ALA A 38 37.19 34.92 3.50
CA ALA A 38 36.19 33.93 3.92
C ALA A 38 35.24 33.54 2.77
N ARG A 39 34.81 34.52 1.95
CA ARG A 39 33.99 34.25 0.76
C ARG A 39 34.75 33.48 -0.32
N TRP A 40 36.04 33.75 -0.51
CA TRP A 40 36.87 33.01 -1.45
C TRP A 40 37.10 31.57 -0.97
N ASN A 41 37.42 31.36 0.31
CA ASN A 41 37.56 30.03 0.90
C ASN A 41 36.27 29.22 0.77
N GLY A 42 35.11 29.80 1.09
CA GLY A 42 33.82 29.13 0.90
C GLY A 42 33.52 28.77 -0.57
N ALA A 43 33.95 29.60 -1.53
CA ALA A 43 33.82 29.27 -2.94
C ALA A 43 34.75 28.13 -3.37
N LEU A 44 35.99 28.08 -2.85
CA LEU A 44 36.93 26.98 -3.09
C LEU A 44 36.45 25.65 -2.48
N GLU A 45 35.90 25.68 -1.26
CA GLU A 45 35.29 24.51 -0.62
C GLU A 45 34.15 23.94 -1.47
N ARG A 46 33.30 24.80 -2.02
CA ARG A 46 32.20 24.40 -2.91
C ARG A 46 32.69 23.76 -4.22
N VAL A 47 33.79 24.25 -4.79
CA VAL A 47 34.44 23.64 -5.96
C VAL A 47 34.94 22.23 -5.60
N ALA A 48 35.65 22.10 -4.48
CA ALA A 48 36.19 20.81 -4.03
C ALA A 48 35.09 19.78 -3.74
N GLU A 49 33.96 20.20 -3.14
CA GLU A 49 32.80 19.34 -2.91
C GLU A 49 32.22 18.78 -4.22
N LEU A 50 32.05 19.66 -5.22
CA LEU A 50 31.51 19.27 -6.53
C LEU A 50 32.47 18.35 -7.30
N GLU A 51 33.78 18.59 -7.23
CA GLU A 51 34.80 17.71 -7.81
C GLU A 51 34.80 16.32 -7.16
N SER A 52 34.70 16.25 -5.83
CA SER A 52 34.58 14.97 -5.10
C SER A 52 33.33 14.21 -5.55
N ARG A 53 32.18 14.89 -5.62
CA ARG A 53 30.92 14.31 -6.06
C ARG A 53 30.97 13.79 -7.49
N ILE A 54 31.64 14.51 -8.40
CA ILE A 54 31.85 14.04 -9.78
C ILE A 54 32.74 12.80 -9.79
N THR A 55 33.78 12.76 -8.96
CA THR A 55 34.70 11.63 -8.86
C THR A 55 33.99 10.37 -8.35
N GLU A 56 33.16 10.50 -7.31
CA GLU A 56 32.31 9.41 -6.80
C GLU A 56 31.34 8.89 -7.85
N LEU A 57 30.65 9.79 -8.58
CA LEU A 57 29.74 9.42 -9.66
C LEU A 57 30.47 8.70 -10.81
N ARG A 58 31.70 9.12 -11.14
CA ARG A 58 32.54 8.46 -12.15
C ARG A 58 33.00 7.09 -11.69
N ALA A 59 33.42 6.94 -10.43
CA ALA A 59 33.80 5.65 -9.86
C ALA A 59 32.64 4.66 -9.87
N ALA A 60 31.45 5.08 -9.43
CA ALA A 60 30.23 4.25 -9.46
C ALA A 60 29.83 3.85 -10.89
N SER A 61 30.03 4.74 -11.86
CA SER A 61 29.80 4.44 -13.28
C SER A 61 30.84 3.46 -13.86
N ALA A 62 32.11 3.56 -13.43
CA ALA A 62 33.19 2.69 -13.89
C ALA A 62 33.12 1.27 -13.29
N GLU A 63 32.59 1.12 -12.07
CA GLU A 63 32.29 -0.17 -11.44
C GLU A 63 31.07 -0.88 -12.05
N SER A 64 30.28 -0.17 -12.86
CA SER A 64 29.17 -0.78 -13.56
C SER A 64 29.70 -1.75 -14.64
N PRO A 65 29.23 -3.02 -14.66
CA PRO A 65 29.71 -4.00 -15.61
C PRO A 65 29.48 -3.51 -17.04
N LYS A 66 30.46 -3.74 -17.94
CA LYS A 66 30.30 -3.46 -19.37
C LYS A 66 29.12 -4.29 -19.88
N ILE A 67 28.01 -3.61 -20.12
CA ILE A 67 26.76 -4.23 -20.56
C ILE A 67 26.93 -4.69 -22.00
N ASP A 68 26.95 -6.00 -22.23
CA ASP A 68 26.82 -6.54 -23.58
C ASP A 68 25.39 -6.35 -24.09
N ARG A 69 25.25 -5.43 -25.04
CA ARG A 69 23.97 -5.10 -25.67
C ARG A 69 23.35 -6.30 -26.39
N ALA A 70 24.17 -7.18 -26.99
CA ALA A 70 23.66 -8.35 -27.69
C ALA A 70 23.05 -9.35 -26.69
N LEU A 71 23.75 -9.61 -25.58
CA LEU A 71 23.25 -10.45 -24.50
C LEU A 71 21.97 -9.89 -23.88
N LEU A 72 21.89 -8.58 -23.64
CA LEU A 72 20.66 -7.96 -23.13
C LEU A 72 19.47 -8.14 -24.07
N LEU A 73 19.66 -7.97 -25.37
CA LEU A 73 18.60 -8.14 -26.36
C LEU A 73 18.13 -9.61 -26.43
N GLN A 74 19.07 -10.56 -26.31
CA GLN A 74 18.73 -11.98 -26.21
C GLN A 74 17.90 -12.27 -24.94
N LEU A 75 18.33 -11.75 -23.78
CA LEU A 75 17.58 -11.90 -22.52
C LEU A 75 16.18 -11.27 -22.61
N ALA A 76 16.05 -10.12 -23.27
CA ALA A 76 14.76 -9.47 -23.49
C ALA A 76 13.84 -10.33 -24.38
N HIS A 77 14.37 -10.98 -25.41
CA HIS A 77 13.62 -11.89 -26.27
C HIS A 77 13.17 -13.16 -25.51
N ASP A 78 14.02 -13.67 -24.62
CA ASP A 78 13.74 -14.85 -23.80
C ASP A 78 12.82 -14.57 -22.59
N LEU A 79 12.63 -13.31 -22.22
CA LEU A 79 11.88 -12.91 -21.03
C LEU A 79 10.45 -13.49 -20.96
N PRO A 80 9.63 -13.48 -22.03
CA PRO A 80 8.30 -14.07 -21.98
C PRO A 80 8.33 -15.58 -21.70
N ARG A 81 9.34 -16.30 -22.20
CA ARG A 81 9.51 -17.74 -21.95
C ARG A 81 9.87 -18.00 -20.49
N VAL A 82 10.83 -17.26 -19.95
CA VAL A 82 11.24 -17.36 -18.55
C VAL A 82 10.09 -16.94 -17.61
N TRP A 83 9.39 -15.85 -17.92
CA TRP A 83 8.29 -15.36 -17.08
C TRP A 83 7.14 -16.38 -16.92
N ASN A 84 6.85 -17.15 -17.98
CA ASN A 84 5.75 -18.11 -18.01
C ASN A 84 6.17 -19.55 -17.64
N ALA A 85 7.45 -19.82 -17.41
CA ALA A 85 7.91 -21.15 -17.03
C ALA A 85 7.38 -21.56 -15.64
N THR A 86 7.03 -22.84 -15.50
CA THR A 86 6.52 -23.42 -14.24
C THR A 86 7.60 -23.48 -13.15
N SER A 87 8.87 -23.50 -13.54
CA SER A 87 10.02 -23.45 -12.63
C SER A 87 10.32 -22.04 -12.09
N THR A 88 9.68 -21.00 -12.63
CA THR A 88 9.95 -19.62 -12.23
C THR A 88 9.12 -19.23 -11.04
N ASP A 89 9.79 -19.06 -9.90
CA ASP A 89 9.17 -18.66 -8.65
C ASP A 89 8.68 -17.19 -8.67
N THR A 90 7.70 -16.90 -7.83
CA THR A 90 7.14 -15.54 -7.70
C THR A 90 8.20 -14.53 -7.25
N ARG A 91 9.20 -14.97 -6.48
CA ARG A 91 10.29 -14.11 -6.02
C ARG A 91 11.14 -13.62 -7.19
N THR A 92 11.48 -14.47 -8.16
CA THR A 92 12.21 -14.07 -9.36
C THR A 92 11.39 -13.11 -10.21
N LYS A 93 10.09 -13.37 -10.37
CA LYS A 93 9.16 -12.45 -11.08
C LYS A 93 9.14 -11.08 -10.42
N GLN A 94 9.05 -11.02 -9.10
CA GLN A 94 9.07 -9.76 -8.35
C GLN A 94 10.41 -9.02 -8.51
N ARG A 95 11.54 -9.72 -8.48
CA ARG A 95 12.87 -9.12 -8.72
C ARG A 95 12.96 -8.51 -10.12
N LEU A 96 12.49 -9.22 -11.15
CA LEU A 96 12.46 -8.71 -12.51
C LEU A 96 11.62 -7.44 -12.62
N VAL A 97 10.42 -7.42 -12.01
CA VAL A 97 9.56 -6.23 -11.98
C VAL A 97 10.26 -5.03 -11.34
N HIS A 98 10.94 -5.21 -10.19
CA HIS A 98 11.68 -4.12 -9.54
C HIS A 98 12.85 -3.57 -10.37
N ILE A 99 13.40 -4.36 -11.31
CA ILE A 99 14.49 -3.89 -12.19
C ILE A 99 13.92 -3.02 -13.32
N VAL A 100 12.77 -3.42 -13.88
CA VAL A 100 12.22 -2.80 -15.11
C VAL A 100 11.21 -1.69 -14.83
N VAL A 101 10.56 -1.70 -13.66
CA VAL A 101 9.60 -0.68 -13.24
C VAL A 101 10.31 0.33 -12.36
N ARG A 102 10.28 1.59 -12.79
CA ARG A 102 10.81 2.72 -12.02
C ARG A 102 9.82 3.18 -10.96
N GLU A 103 8.57 3.36 -11.35
CA GLU A 103 7.48 3.75 -10.46
C GLU A 103 6.13 3.39 -11.08
N ILE A 104 5.09 3.36 -10.24
CA ILE A 104 3.70 3.19 -10.67
C ILE A 104 2.90 4.33 -10.04
N VAL A 105 2.32 5.17 -10.88
CA VAL A 105 1.41 6.24 -10.45
C VAL A 105 -0.01 5.69 -10.51
N CYS A 106 -0.75 5.82 -9.41
CA CYS A 106 -2.13 5.35 -9.30
C CYS A 106 -3.08 6.55 -9.23
N ASP A 107 -4.01 6.63 -10.17
CA ASP A 107 -5.10 7.60 -10.17
C ASP A 107 -6.47 6.89 -10.10
N LEU A 108 -7.47 7.56 -9.55
CA LEU A 108 -8.80 7.03 -9.33
C LEU A 108 -9.82 7.72 -10.25
N ASP A 109 -10.25 7.00 -11.28
CA ASP A 109 -11.34 7.44 -12.16
C ASP A 109 -12.68 7.20 -11.45
N LYS A 110 -13.32 8.27 -10.97
CA LYS A 110 -14.60 8.22 -10.27
C LYS A 110 -15.77 7.92 -11.22
N ASN A 111 -15.66 8.29 -12.49
CA ASN A 111 -16.75 8.15 -13.46
C ASN A 111 -16.87 6.68 -13.90
N THR A 112 -15.74 6.03 -14.18
CA THR A 112 -15.73 4.61 -14.55
C THR A 112 -15.57 3.67 -13.35
N ASN A 113 -15.27 4.23 -12.16
CA ASN A 113 -14.95 3.47 -10.95
C ASN A 113 -13.76 2.51 -11.19
N GLU A 114 -12.69 3.04 -11.77
CA GLU A 114 -11.46 2.33 -12.08
C GLU A 114 -10.27 2.96 -11.34
N ALA A 115 -9.23 2.16 -11.10
CA ALA A 115 -7.91 2.63 -10.74
C ALA A 115 -7.07 2.57 -12.02
N VAL A 116 -6.55 3.72 -12.43
CA VAL A 116 -5.67 3.86 -13.58
C VAL A 116 -4.24 3.82 -13.07
N LEU A 117 -3.52 2.76 -13.43
CA LEU A 117 -2.12 2.57 -13.05
C LEU A 117 -1.23 2.96 -14.23
N LEU A 118 -0.51 4.06 -14.11
CA LEU A 118 0.50 4.46 -15.08
C LEU A 118 1.86 3.90 -14.65
N ILE A 119 2.36 2.93 -15.41
CA ILE A 119 3.65 2.28 -15.15
C ILE A 119 4.73 3.05 -15.89
N HIS A 120 5.70 3.59 -15.16
CA HIS A 120 6.90 4.21 -15.70
C HIS A 120 8.01 3.16 -15.73
N TRP A 121 8.44 2.79 -16.93
CA TRP A 121 9.50 1.81 -17.13
C TRP A 121 10.88 2.47 -17.06
N THR A 122 11.90 1.74 -16.61
CA THR A 122 13.30 2.24 -16.53
C THR A 122 13.83 2.75 -17.88
N GLY A 123 13.27 2.27 -19.00
CA GLY A 123 13.57 2.74 -20.36
C GLY A 123 12.83 4.01 -20.82
N GLY A 124 12.12 4.71 -19.92
CA GLY A 124 11.40 5.95 -20.21
C GLY A 124 10.06 5.78 -20.94
N ARG A 125 9.64 4.55 -21.24
CA ARG A 125 8.30 4.25 -21.75
C ARG A 125 7.28 4.33 -20.61
N HIS A 126 6.04 4.62 -20.99
CA HIS A 126 4.89 4.56 -20.10
C HIS A 126 3.84 3.61 -20.68
N THR A 127 3.19 2.84 -19.82
CA THR A 127 2.02 2.04 -20.18
C THR A 127 0.96 2.18 -19.11
N ASP A 128 -0.30 2.32 -19.52
CA ASP A 128 -1.44 2.36 -18.62
C ASP A 128 -2.04 0.96 -18.42
N VAL A 129 -2.51 0.70 -17.20
CA VAL A 129 -3.29 -0.48 -16.86
C VAL A 129 -4.50 -0.01 -16.07
N ARG A 130 -5.70 -0.26 -16.60
CA ARG A 130 -6.96 0.08 -15.95
C ARG A 130 -7.49 -1.13 -15.18
N VAL A 131 -7.72 -0.95 -13.88
CA VAL A 131 -8.26 -1.98 -13.01
C VAL A 131 -9.59 -1.51 -12.46
N ALA A 132 -10.66 -2.23 -12.77
CA ALA A 132 -11.97 -1.98 -12.18
C ALA A 132 -11.86 -2.04 -10.65
N ARG A 133 -12.23 -0.94 -9.98
CA ARG A 133 -12.30 -0.95 -8.53
C ARG A 133 -13.52 -1.75 -8.15
N VAL A 134 -13.35 -2.63 -7.15
CA VAL A 134 -14.50 -3.31 -6.56
C VAL A 134 -15.45 -2.23 -6.05
N LYS A 135 -16.62 -2.09 -6.69
CA LYS A 135 -17.68 -1.19 -6.20
C LYS A 135 -17.88 -1.50 -4.72
N THR A 136 -17.75 -0.50 -3.88
CA THR A 136 -18.06 -0.64 -2.45
C THR A 136 -19.49 -1.19 -2.33
N GLY A 137 -19.67 -2.23 -1.52
CA GLY A 137 -20.96 -2.88 -1.30
C GLY A 137 -21.17 -4.12 -2.16
N ARG A 138 -20.56 -5.23 -1.70
CA ARG A 138 -20.68 -6.61 -2.23
C ARG A 138 -22.03 -7.27 -1.99
N TYR A 139 -23.03 -6.55 -1.50
CA TYR A 139 -24.36 -7.10 -1.30
C TYR A 139 -25.20 -6.85 -2.55
N PRO A 140 -25.67 -7.90 -3.25
CA PRO A 140 -26.59 -7.75 -4.37
C PRO A 140 -27.84 -7.00 -3.89
N GLY A 141 -28.28 -5.98 -4.62
CA GLY A 141 -29.44 -5.17 -4.21
C GLY A 141 -30.73 -6.00 -4.16
N ASP A 142 -30.83 -6.96 -5.07
CA ASP A 142 -31.80 -8.02 -5.23
C ASP A 142 -31.84 -9.03 -4.07
N LEU A 143 -30.80 -9.11 -3.24
CA LEU A 143 -30.78 -9.95 -2.04
C LEU A 143 -31.03 -9.16 -0.74
N ALA A 144 -31.13 -7.83 -0.79
CA ALA A 144 -31.25 -6.98 0.40
C ALA A 144 -32.47 -7.38 1.26
N PRO A 145 -32.28 -7.96 2.46
CA PRO A 145 -33.40 -8.25 3.33
C PRO A 145 -34.02 -6.94 3.82
N THR A 146 -35.30 -6.96 4.16
CA THR A 146 -35.86 -5.84 4.91
C THR A 146 -35.13 -5.72 6.25
N ALA A 147 -34.96 -4.49 6.75
CA ALA A 147 -34.27 -4.29 8.02
C ALA A 147 -34.97 -5.03 9.17
N VAL A 148 -36.30 -5.13 9.12
CA VAL A 148 -37.10 -5.88 10.09
C VAL A 148 -36.77 -7.37 10.06
N ASP A 149 -36.69 -7.99 8.88
CA ASP A 149 -36.36 -9.41 8.76
C ASP A 149 -34.93 -9.71 9.19
N ALA A 150 -34.01 -8.80 8.88
CA ALA A 150 -32.63 -8.88 9.34
C ALA A 150 -32.53 -8.78 10.87
N LEU A 151 -33.24 -7.81 11.48
CA LEU A 151 -33.26 -7.64 12.93
C LEU A 151 -33.90 -8.85 13.64
N ARG A 152 -35.02 -9.38 13.13
CA ARG A 152 -35.65 -10.58 13.70
C ARG A 152 -34.72 -11.79 13.75
N LYS A 153 -33.86 -11.95 12.75
CA LYS A 153 -32.90 -13.09 12.67
C LYS A 153 -31.62 -12.87 13.46
N LEU A 154 -31.24 -11.62 13.74
CA LEU A 154 -29.94 -11.28 14.33
C LEU A 154 -30.01 -10.75 15.76
N ALA A 155 -31.14 -10.15 16.16
CA ALA A 155 -31.33 -9.61 17.51
C ALA A 155 -31.17 -10.70 18.58
N GLY A 156 -30.74 -10.31 19.77
CA GLY A 156 -30.38 -11.23 20.86
C GLY A 156 -29.03 -11.93 20.70
N ARG A 157 -28.53 -12.13 19.47
CA ARG A 157 -27.24 -12.79 19.21
C ARG A 157 -26.04 -11.85 19.11
N TRP A 158 -26.30 -10.58 18.80
CA TRP A 158 -25.27 -9.57 18.58
C TRP A 158 -25.67 -8.22 19.17
N PRO A 159 -24.71 -7.43 19.69
CA PRO A 159 -24.99 -6.10 20.19
C PRO A 159 -25.45 -5.17 19.06
N ASP A 160 -26.24 -4.15 19.40
CA ASP A 160 -26.84 -3.21 18.43
C ASP A 160 -25.81 -2.55 17.49
N ARG A 161 -24.57 -2.36 17.96
CA ARG A 161 -23.46 -1.85 17.13
C ARG A 161 -23.12 -2.81 15.98
N GLU A 162 -23.09 -4.11 16.24
CA GLU A 162 -22.78 -5.14 15.24
C GLU A 162 -23.97 -5.39 14.30
N LEU A 163 -25.20 -5.27 14.82
CA LEU A 163 -26.42 -5.25 14.02
C LEU A 163 -26.38 -4.08 13.02
N THR A 164 -25.97 -2.89 13.46
CA THR A 164 -25.81 -1.71 12.60
C THR A 164 -24.85 -1.95 11.46
N VAL A 165 -23.65 -2.48 11.75
CA VAL A 165 -22.65 -2.81 10.74
C VAL A 165 -23.20 -3.84 9.75
N SER A 166 -23.93 -4.85 10.24
CA SER A 166 -24.51 -5.90 9.41
C SER A 166 -25.59 -5.34 8.48
N LEU A 167 -26.54 -4.54 8.99
CA LEU A 167 -27.60 -3.92 8.19
C LEU A 167 -27.04 -3.02 7.08
N ASN A 168 -26.09 -2.15 7.42
CA ASN A 168 -25.45 -1.29 6.43
C ASN A 168 -24.65 -2.09 5.40
N ARG A 169 -23.97 -3.17 5.81
CA ARG A 169 -23.27 -4.08 4.90
C ARG A 169 -24.22 -4.82 3.96
N MET A 170 -25.41 -5.17 4.43
CA MET A 170 -26.49 -5.80 3.66
C MET A 170 -27.28 -4.79 2.79
N ARG A 171 -26.91 -3.50 2.82
CA ARG A 171 -27.63 -2.40 2.14
C ARG A 171 -29.09 -2.25 2.58
N CYS A 172 -29.46 -2.71 3.78
CA CYS A 172 -30.75 -2.38 4.36
C CYS A 172 -30.82 -0.86 4.52
N LYS A 173 -31.90 -0.24 4.05
CA LYS A 173 -32.18 1.18 4.25
C LYS A 173 -33.31 1.35 5.26
N THR A 174 -33.33 2.49 5.94
CA THR A 174 -34.52 2.90 6.71
C THR A 174 -35.66 3.25 5.75
N GLY A 175 -36.87 3.45 6.28
CA GLY A 175 -38.02 3.91 5.47
C GLY A 175 -37.72 5.20 4.69
N ASP A 176 -36.86 6.06 5.26
CA ASP A 176 -36.43 7.33 4.68
C ASP A 176 -35.18 7.23 3.79
N GLY A 177 -34.69 6.02 3.50
CA GLY A 177 -33.53 5.80 2.61
C GLY A 177 -32.14 6.00 3.27
N GLU A 178 -32.11 6.28 4.57
CA GLU A 178 -30.88 6.59 5.29
C GLU A 178 -30.14 5.34 5.78
N THR A 179 -28.90 5.52 6.24
CA THR A 179 -28.09 4.47 6.87
C THR A 179 -28.57 4.18 8.30
N TRP A 180 -28.33 2.95 8.74
CA TRP A 180 -28.58 2.55 10.11
C TRP A 180 -27.50 3.11 11.03
N THR A 181 -27.93 3.62 12.18
CA THR A 181 -27.08 3.98 13.33
C THR A 181 -27.42 3.05 14.49
N THR A 182 -26.52 2.92 15.47
CA THR A 182 -26.76 2.10 16.67
C THR A 182 -28.04 2.52 17.39
N VAL A 183 -28.31 3.82 17.47
CA VAL A 183 -29.52 4.36 18.09
C VAL A 183 -30.78 3.92 17.33
N ARG A 184 -30.80 4.03 16.00
CA ARG A 184 -31.94 3.61 15.18
C ARG A 184 -32.21 2.11 15.25
N VAL A 185 -31.14 1.33 15.29
CA VAL A 185 -31.23 -0.12 15.49
C VAL A 185 -31.89 -0.43 16.83
N ARG A 186 -31.40 0.19 17.91
CA ARG A 186 -31.95 0.02 19.25
C ARG A 186 -33.43 0.39 19.31
N GLU A 187 -33.80 1.59 18.86
CA GLU A 187 -35.20 2.05 18.85
C GLU A 187 -36.10 1.11 18.03
N THR A 188 -35.61 0.65 16.88
CA THR A 188 -36.37 -0.27 16.03
C THR A 188 -36.49 -1.65 16.68
N ARG A 189 -35.43 -2.15 17.33
CA ARG A 189 -35.43 -3.41 18.08
C ARG A 189 -36.44 -3.37 19.22
N GLU A 190 -36.42 -2.30 20.02
CA GLU A 190 -37.35 -2.06 21.13
C GLU A 190 -38.80 -1.96 20.63
N ARG A 191 -39.05 -1.19 19.57
CA ARG A 191 -40.38 -1.07 18.94
C ARG A 191 -40.91 -2.41 18.41
N LEU A 192 -40.03 -3.29 17.94
CA LEU A 192 -40.38 -4.63 17.45
C LEU A 192 -40.46 -5.68 18.58
N GLY A 193 -40.18 -5.31 19.83
CA GLY A 193 -40.17 -6.24 20.98
C GLY A 193 -39.08 -7.31 20.88
N LEU A 194 -37.96 -7.01 20.23
CA LEU A 194 -36.87 -7.96 20.01
C LEU A 194 -35.88 -7.99 21.19
N PRO A 195 -35.34 -9.17 21.55
CA PRO A 195 -34.46 -9.32 22.71
C PRO A 195 -33.17 -8.52 22.55
N ASP A 196 -32.67 -7.98 23.65
CA ASP A 196 -31.34 -7.37 23.72
C ASP A 196 -30.26 -8.47 23.72
N TYR A 197 -29.04 -8.10 23.34
CA TYR A 197 -27.90 -9.00 23.36
C TYR A 197 -27.48 -9.33 24.79
N ASP A 198 -27.54 -10.61 25.14
CA ASP A 198 -27.00 -11.13 26.39
C ASP A 198 -25.70 -11.91 26.12
N PRO A 199 -24.53 -11.41 26.56
CA PRO A 199 -23.27 -12.13 26.42
C PRO A 199 -23.23 -13.46 27.20
N ALA A 200 -24.03 -13.60 28.26
CA ALA A 200 -24.10 -14.83 29.06
C ALA A 200 -24.96 -15.92 28.40
N SER A 201 -25.87 -15.54 27.51
CA SER A 201 -26.73 -16.46 26.74
C SER A 201 -26.00 -17.13 25.56
N SER A 202 -24.72 -16.85 25.33
CA SER A 202 -23.98 -17.50 24.25
C SER A 202 -23.66 -18.95 24.65
N ASP A 203 -24.08 -19.92 23.84
CA ASP A 203 -23.82 -21.36 24.06
C ASP A 203 -22.33 -21.73 24.15
N GLY A 204 -21.40 -20.79 23.91
CA GLY A 204 -19.95 -20.99 23.96
C GLY A 204 -19.39 -21.88 22.84
N GLN A 205 -20.27 -22.50 22.05
CA GLN A 205 -19.91 -23.43 20.98
C GLN A 205 -19.42 -22.73 19.70
N THR A 206 -19.75 -21.45 19.51
CA THR A 206 -19.32 -20.68 18.33
C THR A 206 -18.72 -19.34 18.73
N ILE A 207 -17.73 -18.89 17.95
CA ILE A 207 -17.10 -17.57 18.10
C ILE A 207 -17.16 -16.79 16.80
N GLY A 208 -17.12 -15.46 16.90
CA GLY A 208 -17.02 -14.60 15.73
C GLY A 208 -15.70 -14.81 14.98
N LEU A 209 -15.72 -14.66 13.65
CA LEU A 209 -14.52 -14.81 12.81
C LEU A 209 -13.37 -13.89 13.22
N ALA A 210 -13.65 -12.71 13.78
CA ALA A 210 -12.60 -11.83 14.32
C ALA A 210 -11.86 -12.47 15.50
N LYS A 211 -12.60 -13.06 16.45
CA LYS A 211 -12.01 -13.81 17.56
C LYS A 211 -11.26 -15.06 17.07
N ALA A 212 -11.79 -15.76 16.07
CA ALA A 212 -11.09 -16.90 15.46
C ALA A 212 -9.77 -16.46 14.80
N ALA A 213 -9.77 -15.34 14.09
CA ALA A 213 -8.56 -14.79 13.47
C ALA A 213 -7.50 -14.40 14.52
N GLU A 214 -7.94 -13.77 15.62
CA GLU A 214 -7.10 -13.45 16.78
C GLU A 214 -6.50 -14.72 17.40
N HIS A 215 -7.31 -15.76 17.65
CA HIS A 215 -6.85 -17.05 18.16
C HIS A 215 -5.78 -17.69 17.26
N PHE A 216 -5.89 -17.54 15.94
CA PHE A 216 -4.91 -18.06 14.98
C PHE A 216 -3.69 -17.15 14.76
N GLY A 217 -3.68 -15.92 15.28
CA GLY A 217 -2.62 -14.94 15.01
C GLY A 217 -2.57 -14.44 13.56
N ILE A 218 -3.70 -14.47 12.84
CA ILE A 218 -3.80 -14.00 11.45
C ILE A 218 -4.77 -12.81 11.33
N CYS A 219 -4.69 -12.06 10.23
CA CYS A 219 -5.65 -10.99 9.99
C CYS A 219 -7.05 -11.56 9.63
N VAL A 220 -8.10 -10.81 9.95
CA VAL A 220 -9.51 -11.21 9.67
C VAL A 220 -9.75 -11.47 8.18
N GLY A 221 -9.04 -10.77 7.29
CA GLY A 221 -9.09 -11.00 5.84
C GLY A 221 -8.58 -12.40 5.44
N SER A 222 -7.49 -12.85 6.04
CA SER A 222 -6.96 -14.21 5.83
C SER A 222 -7.90 -15.28 6.38
N ALA A 223 -8.44 -15.08 7.59
CA ALA A 223 -9.44 -15.99 8.15
C ALA A 223 -10.68 -16.08 7.26
N LYS A 224 -11.17 -14.95 6.75
CA LYS A 224 -12.26 -14.90 5.78
C LYS A 224 -11.91 -15.62 4.47
N SER A 225 -10.67 -15.51 3.98
CA SER A 225 -10.24 -16.26 2.82
C SER A 225 -10.27 -17.77 3.06
N LEU A 226 -9.97 -18.25 4.27
CA LEU A 226 -10.05 -19.67 4.61
C LEU A 226 -11.50 -20.15 4.64
N VAL A 227 -12.42 -19.33 5.17
CA VAL A 227 -13.87 -19.61 5.13
C VAL A 227 -14.37 -19.71 3.69
N LEU A 228 -14.02 -18.73 2.83
CA LEU A 228 -14.47 -18.73 1.43
C LEU A 228 -13.89 -19.90 0.62
N LYS A 229 -12.76 -20.48 1.05
CA LYS A 229 -12.18 -21.69 0.46
C LYS A 229 -12.76 -22.98 1.04
N GLY A 230 -13.67 -22.89 2.01
CA GLY A 230 -14.25 -24.04 2.71
C GLY A 230 -13.30 -24.75 3.67
N ILE A 231 -12.14 -24.15 3.98
CA ILE A 231 -11.13 -24.76 4.84
C ILE A 231 -11.47 -24.50 6.31
N LEU A 232 -11.91 -23.28 6.64
CA LEU A 232 -12.38 -22.94 7.98
C LEU A 232 -13.91 -23.04 8.00
N PRO A 233 -14.50 -24.03 8.70
CA PRO A 233 -15.94 -24.11 8.87
C PRO A 233 -16.47 -22.83 9.52
N ALA A 234 -17.38 -22.16 8.82
CA ALA A 234 -18.08 -21.01 9.39
C ALA A 234 -19.46 -20.87 8.74
N THR A 235 -20.42 -20.35 9.50
CA THR A 235 -21.78 -20.10 9.05
C THR A 235 -22.17 -18.63 9.22
N GLN A 236 -23.17 -18.19 8.47
CA GLN A 236 -23.79 -16.88 8.64
C GLN A 236 -25.29 -17.08 8.86
N ALA A 237 -25.89 -16.36 9.80
CA ALA A 237 -27.33 -16.40 10.02
C ALA A 237 -28.09 -15.80 8.81
N ILE A 238 -27.53 -14.73 8.23
CA ILE A 238 -27.94 -14.18 6.94
C ILE A 238 -26.67 -13.86 6.17
N LYS A 239 -26.68 -14.06 4.85
CA LYS A 239 -25.60 -13.58 3.99
C LYS A 239 -25.27 -12.13 4.36
N GLY A 240 -23.99 -11.83 4.60
CA GLY A 240 -23.54 -10.49 4.97
C GLY A 240 -23.46 -10.22 6.48
N SER A 241 -24.05 -11.05 7.34
CA SER A 241 -23.87 -10.95 8.79
C SER A 241 -22.44 -11.31 9.22
N GLN A 242 -22.15 -11.22 10.52
CA GLN A 242 -20.94 -11.81 11.09
C GLN A 242 -20.87 -13.32 10.79
N TRP A 243 -19.65 -13.82 10.58
CA TRP A 243 -19.36 -15.25 10.44
C TRP A 243 -19.19 -15.87 11.83
N LEU A 244 -19.84 -17.00 12.05
CA LEU A 244 -19.75 -17.82 13.25
C LEU A 244 -18.90 -19.04 12.96
N VAL A 245 -17.84 -19.22 13.74
CA VAL A 245 -16.89 -20.33 13.63
C VAL A 245 -17.12 -21.25 14.83
N PRO A 246 -17.37 -22.56 14.63
CA PRO A 246 -17.42 -23.51 15.73
C PRO A 246 -16.09 -23.56 16.49
N VAL A 247 -16.12 -23.58 17.83
CA VAL A 247 -14.90 -23.59 18.65
C VAL A 247 -14.07 -24.86 18.39
N GLU A 248 -14.72 -25.98 18.14
CA GLU A 248 -14.09 -27.23 17.71
C GLU A 248 -13.26 -27.10 16.43
N ALA A 249 -13.65 -26.21 15.51
CA ALA A 249 -12.90 -25.97 14.27
C ALA A 249 -11.54 -25.30 14.53
N LEU A 250 -11.34 -24.66 15.68
CA LEU A 250 -10.07 -24.02 16.05
C LEU A 250 -8.96 -25.03 16.31
N SER A 251 -9.33 -26.24 16.74
CA SER A 251 -8.40 -27.33 17.04
C SER A 251 -8.19 -28.28 15.85
N SER A 252 -8.93 -28.10 14.75
CA SER A 252 -8.84 -28.97 13.57
C SER A 252 -7.46 -28.90 12.92
N GLU A 253 -6.84 -30.05 12.68
CA GLU A 253 -5.52 -30.15 12.05
C GLU A 253 -5.50 -29.53 10.65
N THR A 254 -6.56 -29.75 9.86
CA THR A 254 -6.70 -29.19 8.52
C THR A 254 -6.66 -27.65 8.52
N VAL A 255 -7.34 -27.04 9.51
CA VAL A 255 -7.36 -25.59 9.71
C VAL A 255 -5.98 -25.10 10.15
N ARG A 256 -5.34 -25.78 11.11
CA ARG A 256 -4.00 -25.41 11.60
C ARG A 256 -2.94 -25.44 10.50
N LEU A 257 -2.92 -26.48 9.66
CA LEU A 257 -2.01 -26.57 8.52
C LEU A 257 -2.23 -25.43 7.51
N ALA A 258 -3.49 -25.07 7.25
CA ALA A 258 -3.80 -23.96 6.35
C ALA A 258 -3.42 -22.59 6.93
N VAL A 259 -3.65 -22.39 8.23
CA VAL A 259 -3.21 -21.19 8.96
C VAL A 259 -1.69 -21.08 8.92
N GLN A 260 -0.97 -22.17 9.14
CA GLN A 260 0.48 -22.19 9.08
C GLN A 260 1.01 -21.78 7.69
N ARG A 261 0.42 -22.30 6.61
CA ARG A 261 0.74 -21.85 5.25
C ARG A 261 0.48 -20.36 5.02
N VAL A 262 -0.54 -19.79 5.66
CA VAL A 262 -0.81 -18.34 5.59
C VAL A 262 0.29 -17.55 6.30
N ILE A 263 0.75 -18.01 7.46
CA ILE A 263 1.81 -17.39 8.23
C ILE A 263 3.15 -17.46 7.47
N GLU A 264 3.49 -18.62 6.92
CA GLU A 264 4.73 -18.84 6.16
C GLU A 264 4.83 -17.98 4.89
N ARG A 265 3.69 -17.65 4.27
CA ARG A 265 3.63 -16.75 3.11
C ARG A 265 3.86 -15.29 3.47
N ARG A 266 3.74 -14.91 4.74
CA ARG A 266 3.89 -13.51 5.15
C ARG A 266 5.37 -13.16 5.09
N ALA A 267 5.72 -12.19 4.24
CA ALA A 267 7.06 -11.64 4.23
C ALA A 267 7.37 -11.10 5.65
N LYS A 268 8.51 -11.52 6.24
CA LYS A 268 8.94 -11.06 7.57
C LYS A 268 9.17 -9.55 7.63
N ASN A 269 9.32 -8.90 6.48
CA ASN A 269 9.57 -7.47 6.35
C ASN A 269 8.27 -6.76 5.97
N HIS A 270 7.39 -6.53 6.94
CA HIS A 270 6.38 -5.48 6.80
C HIS A 270 7.10 -4.14 7.04
N ILE A 271 7.69 -3.58 5.99
CA ILE A 271 8.18 -2.21 6.04
C ILE A 271 6.94 -1.32 6.09
N ASP A 272 6.85 -0.48 7.12
CA ASP A 272 5.84 0.57 7.24
C ASP A 272 5.77 1.33 5.92
N TYR A 273 4.67 1.16 5.20
CA TYR A 273 4.41 1.87 3.95
C TYR A 273 4.08 3.31 4.33
N GLN A 274 5.11 4.11 4.60
CA GLN A 274 4.95 5.55 4.73
C GLN A 274 4.47 6.07 3.39
N HIS A 275 3.31 6.72 3.39
CA HIS A 275 2.79 7.47 2.25
C HIS A 275 3.76 8.63 1.99
N ASP A 276 4.82 8.35 1.24
CA ASP A 276 5.66 9.43 0.76
C ASP A 276 4.83 10.25 -0.23
N ARG A 277 4.77 11.56 0.04
CA ARG A 277 3.83 12.48 -0.59
C ARG A 277 4.03 12.41 -2.11
N MET A 278 2.93 12.18 -2.83
CA MET A 278 2.87 12.23 -4.29
C MET A 278 3.69 13.41 -4.83
N ILE A 279 4.83 13.11 -5.45
CA ILE A 279 5.51 14.05 -6.33
C ILE A 279 4.58 14.20 -7.53
N ARG A 280 3.92 15.35 -7.64
CA ARG A 280 3.20 15.71 -8.87
C ARG A 280 4.23 15.98 -9.96
N LEU A 281 4.16 15.23 -11.05
CA LEU A 281 4.94 15.51 -12.24
C LEU A 281 4.48 16.86 -12.83
N PRO A 282 5.39 17.77 -13.19
CA PRO A 282 5.03 18.99 -13.90
C PRO A 282 4.48 18.63 -15.29
N GLY A 283 3.23 19.00 -15.59
CA GLY A 283 2.65 18.88 -16.93
C GLY A 283 1.37 18.05 -17.07
N LEU A 284 0.74 17.62 -15.96
CA LEU A 284 -0.66 17.16 -15.94
C LEU A 284 -1.50 18.03 -15.01
#